data_AF-A0AA39CJN4-F1
#
_entry.id   AF-A0AA39CJN4-F1
#
_cell.length_a   1.000
_cell.length_b   1.000
_cell.length_c   1.000
_cell.angle_alpha   90.00
_cell.angle_beta   90.00
_cell.angle_gamma   90.00
#
_symmetry.space_group_name_H-M   'P 1'
#
loop_
_entity.id
_entity.type
_entity.pdbx_description
1 polymer ?
#
loop_
_entity_poly.entity_id
_entity_poly.type
_entity_poly.pdbx_seq_one_letter_code
_entity_poly.pdbx_strand_id
1 'polypeptide(L)'
;MSLQPNKSTNAGSPTTPLWNPGAILRVIDTKRTKKLTYNVTCVGRAARKYGAPCAWAIEDQSPEQAAAAVNILDNMAKRPPTEVTHDQLETLTHHCLCSYHTHQIASATGELKERLQPEVQHHRTRTAQEAQHAYTIHQVSQALSKINLEMQNVARLTKSMGIVNQTESAAGDPGAGGDEGSGTTQGQAANSSRNP
;
A
#
# COMPACT_ATOMS: atom_id res chain seq x y z
N MET A 1 28.73 21.78 32.15
CA MET A 1 27.57 21.03 32.66
C MET A 1 26.35 21.93 32.64
N SER A 2 25.40 21.67 31.75
CA SER A 2 23.95 21.88 31.93
C SER A 2 23.27 21.46 30.63
N LEU A 3 22.86 20.19 30.62
CA LEU A 3 22.00 19.59 29.60
C LEU A 3 20.61 20.22 29.75
N GLN A 4 20.07 20.81 28.69
CA GLN A 4 18.64 21.10 28.62
C GLN A 4 17.93 19.97 27.85
N PRO A 5 16.75 19.55 28.31
CA PRO A 5 16.14 18.27 27.95
C PRO A 5 15.51 18.27 26.56
N ASN A 6 15.72 17.14 25.86
CA ASN A 6 15.02 16.73 24.65
C ASN A 6 13.50 16.82 24.85
N LYS A 7 12.86 17.79 24.20
CA LYS A 7 11.41 17.77 24.00
C LYS A 7 11.14 16.89 22.78
N SER A 8 11.05 15.58 23.00
CA SER A 8 10.37 14.66 22.07
C SER A 8 8.90 15.05 21.98
N THR A 9 8.57 16.00 21.10
CA THR A 9 7.21 16.10 20.58
C THR A 9 7.02 14.91 19.66
N ASN A 10 6.38 13.89 20.22
CA ASN A 10 5.73 12.79 19.53
C ASN A 10 4.65 13.41 18.62
N ALA A 11 5.06 13.91 17.46
CA ALA A 11 4.14 14.29 16.40
C ALA A 11 3.62 12.97 15.85
N GLY A 12 2.40 12.59 16.25
CA GLY A 12 1.70 11.47 15.66
C GLY A 12 1.82 11.58 14.15
N SER A 13 2.37 10.54 13.53
CA SER A 13 2.53 10.47 12.08
C SER A 13 1.23 10.93 11.42
N PRO A 14 1.25 11.91 10.51
CA PRO A 14 0.04 12.27 9.78
C PRO A 14 -0.39 11.00 9.04
N THR A 15 -1.52 10.43 9.46
CA THR A 15 -2.14 9.31 8.77
C THR A 15 -2.33 9.76 7.33
N THR A 16 -1.46 9.28 6.43
CA THR A 16 -1.52 9.66 5.03
C THR A 16 -2.90 9.30 4.52
N PRO A 17 -3.67 10.25 3.98
CA PRO A 17 -5.05 9.99 3.57
C PRO A 17 -5.08 8.86 2.54
N LEU A 18 -6.04 7.95 2.67
CA LEU A 18 -6.16 6.74 1.85
C LEU A 18 -6.27 7.06 0.34
N TRP A 19 -6.82 8.25 0.03
CA TRP A 19 -6.97 8.84 -1.29
C TRP A 19 -7.21 10.35 -1.16
N ASN A 20 -7.12 11.11 -2.26
CA ASN A 20 -7.30 12.56 -2.26
C ASN A 20 -8.61 12.96 -2.99
N PRO A 21 -9.75 13.07 -2.28
CA PRO A 21 -11.04 13.38 -2.90
C PRO A 21 -11.05 14.76 -3.56
N GLY A 22 -10.39 15.77 -2.97
CA GLY A 22 -10.35 17.12 -3.54
C GLY A 22 -9.70 17.16 -4.94
N ALA A 23 -8.62 16.40 -5.12
CA ALA A 23 -7.94 16.27 -6.41
C ALA A 23 -8.71 15.38 -7.40
N ILE A 24 -9.19 14.21 -6.96
CA ILE A 24 -9.93 13.25 -7.82
C ILE A 24 -11.23 13.85 -8.34
N LEU A 25 -11.99 14.50 -7.45
CA LEU A 25 -13.25 15.17 -7.79
C LEU A 25 -13.02 16.51 -8.53
N ARG A 26 -11.77 16.99 -8.56
CA ARG A 26 -11.35 18.28 -9.13
C ARG A 26 -12.08 19.46 -8.50
N VAL A 27 -12.28 19.40 -7.20
CA VAL A 27 -12.88 20.47 -6.39
C VAL A 27 -11.82 21.43 -5.90
N ILE A 28 -10.59 20.96 -5.66
CA ILE A 28 -9.48 21.78 -5.19
C ILE A 28 -8.52 22.07 -6.34
N ASP A 29 -8.27 23.34 -6.61
CA ASP A 29 -7.21 23.75 -7.54
C ASP A 29 -5.84 23.63 -6.87
N THR A 30 -5.16 22.51 -7.14
CA THR A 30 -3.83 22.21 -6.60
C THR A 30 -2.74 23.14 -7.14
N LYS A 31 -2.98 23.89 -8.23
CA LYS A 31 -2.00 24.80 -8.85
C LYS A 31 -1.97 26.18 -8.21
N ARG A 32 -3.02 26.57 -7.47
CA ARG A 32 -3.13 27.88 -6.78
C ARG A 32 -2.69 27.86 -5.31
N THR A 33 -1.91 26.87 -4.90
CA THR A 33 -1.44 26.67 -3.52
C THR A 33 -0.32 27.66 -3.14
N LYS A 34 -0.64 28.96 -3.08
CA LYS A 34 0.23 30.01 -2.51
C LYS A 34 -0.17 30.43 -1.09
N LYS A 35 -1.33 29.99 -0.61
CA LYS A 35 -1.78 30.13 0.79
C LYS A 35 -2.24 28.77 1.30
N LEU A 36 -2.14 28.56 2.61
CA LEU A 36 -2.65 27.40 3.35
C LEU A 36 -4.19 27.22 3.27
N THR A 37 -4.88 27.95 2.39
CA THR A 37 -6.32 27.82 2.15
C THR A 37 -6.57 26.96 0.91
N TYR A 38 -7.37 25.92 1.09
CA TYR A 38 -7.80 25.02 0.02
C TYR A 38 -8.65 25.82 -0.98
N ASN A 39 -8.13 26.08 -2.18
CA ASN A 39 -8.86 26.81 -3.22
C ASN A 39 -9.97 25.93 -3.80
N VAL A 40 -11.14 25.94 -3.17
CA VAL A 40 -12.34 25.28 -3.69
C VAL A 40 -12.80 26.01 -4.96
N THR A 41 -12.82 25.31 -6.07
CA THR A 41 -13.29 25.82 -7.37
C THR A 41 -14.72 25.39 -7.67
N CYS A 42 -15.44 26.25 -8.36
CA CYS A 42 -16.79 25.96 -8.82
C CYS A 42 -16.83 24.73 -9.73
N VAL A 43 -17.67 23.75 -9.41
CA VAL A 43 -17.82 22.51 -10.22
C VAL A 43 -18.78 22.64 -11.41
N GLY A 44 -19.49 23.77 -11.50
CA GLY A 44 -20.40 24.08 -12.60
C GLY A 44 -19.69 24.33 -13.94
N ARG A 45 -20.46 24.28 -15.03
CA ARG A 45 -20.00 24.51 -16.41
C ARG A 45 -20.69 25.70 -17.04
N ALA A 46 -19.89 26.50 -17.74
CA ALA A 46 -20.40 27.64 -18.50
C ALA A 46 -20.93 27.16 -19.86
N ALA A 47 -22.25 27.12 -20.02
CA ALA A 47 -22.91 26.75 -21.29
C ALA A 47 -22.44 27.62 -22.46
N ARG A 48 -22.26 28.93 -22.23
CA ARG A 48 -21.79 29.91 -23.24
C ARG A 48 -20.32 29.74 -23.66
N LYS A 49 -19.56 28.86 -23.02
CA LYS A 49 -18.16 28.56 -23.34
C LYS A 49 -17.99 27.07 -23.67
N TYR A 50 -18.90 26.50 -24.47
CA TYR A 50 -18.83 25.09 -24.89
C TYR A 50 -18.72 24.10 -23.72
N GLY A 51 -19.38 24.40 -22.60
CA GLY A 51 -19.32 23.56 -21.40
C GLY A 51 -17.97 23.60 -20.67
N ALA A 52 -17.16 24.65 -20.86
CA ALA A 52 -15.92 24.83 -20.13
C ALA A 52 -16.16 24.86 -18.60
N PRO A 53 -15.25 24.27 -17.80
CA PRO A 53 -15.31 24.36 -16.34
C PRO A 53 -15.33 25.81 -15.87
N CYS A 54 -16.12 26.09 -14.83
CA CYS A 54 -16.07 27.38 -14.16
C CYS A 54 -14.70 27.55 -13.47
N ALA A 55 -14.10 28.74 -13.59
CA ALA A 55 -12.79 29.04 -13.01
C ALA A 55 -12.88 29.82 -11.69
N TRP A 56 -14.09 30.10 -11.19
CA TRP A 56 -14.29 30.84 -9.96
C TRP A 56 -13.91 30.02 -8.75
N ALA A 57 -13.19 30.68 -7.83
CA ALA A 57 -13.00 30.18 -6.49
C ALA A 57 -14.25 30.48 -5.67
N ILE A 58 -14.73 29.49 -4.92
CA ILE A 58 -15.88 29.63 -4.04
C ILE A 58 -15.53 30.51 -2.84
N GLU A 59 -14.30 30.46 -2.35
CA GLU A 59 -13.84 31.27 -1.21
C GLU A 59 -13.97 32.78 -1.46
N ASP A 60 -13.84 33.23 -2.71
CA ASP A 60 -14.04 34.64 -3.09
C ASP A 60 -15.50 35.09 -2.94
N GLN A 61 -16.47 34.16 -3.03
CA GLN A 61 -17.91 34.45 -2.89
C GLN A 61 -18.45 34.12 -1.50
N SER A 62 -18.03 32.98 -0.94
CA SER A 62 -18.48 32.47 0.34
C SER A 62 -17.39 31.61 0.99
N PRO A 63 -16.58 32.20 1.89
CA PRO A 63 -15.58 31.46 2.65
C PRO A 63 -16.18 30.30 3.48
N GLU A 64 -17.40 30.47 3.98
CA GLU A 64 -18.11 29.44 4.76
C GLU A 64 -18.47 28.22 3.90
N GLN A 65 -18.95 28.43 2.67
CA GLN A 65 -19.21 27.31 1.75
C GLN A 65 -17.91 26.59 1.35
N ALA A 66 -16.83 27.34 1.11
CA ALA A 66 -15.53 26.74 0.85
C ALA A 66 -15.04 25.89 2.03
N ALA A 67 -15.15 26.39 3.26
CA ALA A 67 -14.79 25.65 4.47
C ALA A 67 -15.67 24.39 4.67
N ALA A 68 -16.98 24.48 4.39
CA ALA A 68 -17.89 23.33 4.45
C ALA A 68 -17.50 22.26 3.42
N ALA A 69 -17.20 22.65 2.18
CA ALA A 69 -16.73 21.74 1.14
C ALA A 69 -15.44 21.02 1.55
N VAL A 70 -14.47 21.75 2.11
CA VAL A 70 -13.21 21.16 2.62
C VAL A 70 -13.49 20.14 3.73
N ASN A 71 -14.35 20.45 4.69
CA ASN A 71 -14.69 19.52 5.76
C ASN A 71 -15.35 18.24 5.21
N ILE A 72 -16.22 18.35 4.20
CA ILE A 72 -16.81 17.18 3.52
C ILE A 72 -15.72 16.34 2.86
N LEU A 73 -14.79 16.97 2.13
CA LEU A 73 -13.67 16.29 1.48
C LEU A 73 -12.75 15.60 2.50
N ASP A 74 -12.43 16.25 3.61
CA ASP A 74 -11.63 15.67 4.69
C ASP A 74 -12.31 14.45 5.30
N ASN A 75 -13.64 14.49 5.45
CA ASN A 75 -14.40 13.34 5.94
C ASN A 75 -14.47 12.19 4.92
N MET A 76 -14.55 12.49 3.63
CA MET A 76 -14.43 11.49 2.55
C MET A 76 -13.04 10.84 2.55
N ALA A 77 -11.97 11.61 2.77
CA ALA A 77 -10.58 11.12 2.74
C ALA A 77 -10.27 10.11 3.87
N LYS A 78 -11.05 10.13 4.96
CA LYS A 78 -10.94 9.19 6.09
C LYS A 78 -11.55 7.82 5.80
N ARG A 79 -12.31 7.67 4.71
CA ARG A 79 -13.01 6.44 4.35
C ARG A 79 -12.59 5.96 2.97
N PRO A 80 -12.76 4.67 2.65
CA PRO A 80 -12.61 4.18 1.29
C PRO A 80 -13.49 4.93 0.27
N PRO A 81 -13.03 5.12 -0.98
CA PRO A 81 -13.84 5.74 -2.03
C PRO A 81 -15.13 4.94 -2.32
N THR A 82 -15.17 3.65 -2.00
CA THR A 82 -16.35 2.79 -2.10
C THR A 82 -17.48 3.16 -1.14
N GLU A 83 -17.20 3.90 -0.08
CA GLU A 83 -18.18 4.31 0.94
C GLU A 83 -18.76 5.71 0.72
N VAL A 84 -18.30 6.42 -0.31
CA VAL A 84 -18.82 7.76 -0.64
C VAL A 84 -20.23 7.62 -1.22
N THR A 85 -21.19 8.26 -0.57
CA THR A 85 -22.61 8.19 -0.96
C THR A 85 -23.00 9.27 -1.96
N HIS A 86 -24.15 9.08 -2.61
CA HIS A 86 -24.72 10.10 -3.50
C HIS A 86 -25.01 11.40 -2.75
N ASP A 87 -25.65 11.32 -1.58
CA ASP A 87 -26.01 12.49 -0.76
C ASP A 87 -24.78 13.29 -0.33
N GLN A 88 -23.66 12.62 -0.04
CA GLN A 88 -22.40 13.29 0.27
C GLN A 88 -21.85 14.06 -0.95
N LEU A 89 -21.96 13.48 -2.15
CA LEU A 89 -21.57 14.16 -3.39
C LEU A 89 -22.52 15.32 -3.71
N GLU A 90 -23.82 15.16 -3.50
CA GLU A 90 -24.80 16.22 -3.71
C GLU A 90 -24.59 17.39 -2.75
N THR A 91 -24.40 17.09 -1.45
CA THR A 91 -24.06 18.10 -0.44
C THR A 91 -22.77 18.83 -0.78
N LEU A 92 -21.73 18.10 -1.21
CA LEU A 92 -20.48 18.71 -1.68
C LEU A 92 -20.73 19.64 -2.88
N THR A 93 -21.52 19.20 -3.86
CA THR A 93 -21.89 20.00 -5.03
C THR A 93 -22.59 21.30 -4.63
N HIS A 94 -23.52 21.27 -3.67
CA HIS A 94 -24.20 22.47 -3.17
C HIS A 94 -23.21 23.53 -2.65
N HIS A 95 -22.16 23.10 -1.94
CA HIS A 95 -21.12 23.98 -1.43
C HIS A 95 -20.06 24.37 -2.47
N CYS A 96 -20.03 23.68 -3.62
CA CYS A 96 -19.05 23.90 -4.68
C CYS A 96 -19.64 24.57 -5.93
N LEU A 97 -20.87 25.08 -5.89
CA LEU A 97 -21.47 25.83 -6.99
C LEU A 97 -21.52 27.31 -6.65
N CYS A 98 -21.00 28.14 -7.56
CA CYS A 98 -21.17 29.58 -7.46
C CYS A 98 -22.63 29.99 -7.67
N SER A 99 -22.97 31.23 -7.31
CA SER A 99 -24.34 31.79 -7.44
C SER A 99 -24.95 31.69 -8.84
N TYR A 100 -24.13 31.58 -9.89
CA TYR A 100 -24.57 31.49 -11.29
C TYR A 100 -24.79 30.06 -11.78
N HIS A 101 -24.31 29.05 -11.05
CA HIS A 101 -24.41 27.64 -11.43
C HIS A 101 -25.22 26.81 -10.43
N THR A 102 -25.91 27.42 -9.47
CA THR A 102 -26.74 26.73 -8.45
C THR A 102 -27.78 25.78 -9.04
N HIS A 103 -28.30 26.06 -10.25
CA HIS A 103 -29.25 25.19 -10.94
C HIS A 103 -28.63 23.89 -11.50
N GLN A 104 -27.30 23.75 -11.47
CA GLN A 104 -26.59 22.61 -12.08
C GLN A 104 -26.30 21.47 -11.09
N ILE A 105 -26.92 21.47 -9.90
CA ILE A 105 -26.64 20.48 -8.83
C ILE A 105 -26.68 19.05 -9.36
N ALA A 106 -27.78 18.62 -9.98
CA ALA A 106 -27.92 17.24 -10.45
C ALA A 106 -26.84 16.85 -11.47
N SER A 107 -26.56 17.74 -12.44
CA SER A 107 -25.54 17.50 -13.47
C SER A 107 -24.14 17.43 -12.88
N ALA A 108 -23.79 18.39 -12.00
CA ALA A 108 -22.48 18.43 -11.37
C ALA A 108 -22.27 17.23 -10.44
N THR A 109 -23.27 16.84 -9.66
CA THR A 109 -23.23 15.62 -8.83
C THR A 109 -23.02 14.36 -9.68
N GLY A 110 -23.67 14.28 -10.85
CA GLY A 110 -23.43 13.22 -11.83
C GLY A 110 -21.96 13.16 -12.27
N GLU A 111 -21.39 14.30 -12.64
CA GLU A 111 -19.97 14.37 -13.02
C GLU A 111 -19.02 13.99 -11.87
N LEU A 112 -19.31 14.41 -10.63
CA LEU A 112 -18.51 14.00 -9.47
C LEU A 112 -18.56 12.48 -9.28
N LYS A 113 -19.74 11.87 -9.44
CA LYS A 113 -19.90 10.41 -9.36
C LYS A 113 -19.11 9.69 -10.45
N GLU A 114 -19.09 10.21 -11.67
CA GLU A 114 -18.29 9.66 -12.78
C GLU A 114 -16.78 9.75 -12.47
N ARG A 115 -16.31 10.88 -11.94
CA ARG A 115 -14.90 11.07 -11.54
C ARG A 115 -14.48 10.16 -10.39
N LEU A 116 -15.41 9.77 -9.52
CA LEU A 116 -15.17 8.85 -8.41
C LEU A 116 -15.00 7.39 -8.89
N GLN A 117 -15.65 6.97 -9.98
CA GLN A 117 -15.66 5.56 -10.41
C GLN A 117 -14.26 4.96 -10.64
N PRO A 118 -13.31 5.62 -11.32
CA PRO A 118 -11.97 5.08 -11.49
C PRO A 118 -11.27 4.81 -10.16
N GLU A 119 -11.41 5.72 -9.19
CA GLU A 119 -10.79 5.56 -7.87
C GLU A 119 -11.44 4.44 -7.05
N VAL A 120 -12.75 4.27 -7.16
CA VAL A 120 -13.45 3.10 -6.61
C VAL A 120 -12.90 1.81 -7.19
N GLN A 121 -12.70 1.75 -8.52
CA GLN A 121 -12.17 0.56 -9.18
C GLN A 121 -10.71 0.29 -8.82
N HIS A 122 -9.87 1.33 -8.74
CA HIS A 122 -8.49 1.21 -8.27
C HIS A 122 -8.43 0.67 -6.84
N HIS A 123 -9.27 1.20 -5.94
CA HIS A 123 -9.34 0.75 -4.56
C HIS A 123 -9.76 -0.72 -4.44
N ARG A 124 -10.79 -1.14 -5.19
CA ARG A 124 -11.22 -2.56 -5.25
C ARG A 124 -10.12 -3.47 -5.78
N THR A 125 -9.39 -3.02 -6.79
CA THR A 125 -8.30 -3.81 -7.39
C THR A 125 -7.15 -3.96 -6.39
N ARG A 126 -6.76 -2.88 -5.71
CA ARG A 126 -5.71 -2.89 -4.68
C ARG A 126 -6.06 -3.81 -3.52
N THR A 127 -7.27 -3.69 -2.98
CA THR A 127 -7.74 -4.54 -1.85
C THR A 127 -7.82 -6.02 -2.24
N ALA A 128 -8.26 -6.33 -3.46
CA ALA A 128 -8.25 -7.71 -3.97
C ALA A 128 -6.82 -8.27 -4.11
N GLN A 129 -5.87 -7.46 -4.60
CA GLN A 129 -4.46 -7.86 -4.70
C GLN A 129 -3.82 -8.08 -3.33
N GLU A 130 -4.11 -7.21 -2.36
CA GLU A 130 -3.62 -7.34 -0.98
C GLU A 130 -4.16 -8.62 -0.32
N ALA A 131 -5.45 -8.94 -0.51
CA ALA A 131 -6.05 -10.17 -0.01
C ALA A 131 -5.41 -11.42 -0.65
N GLN A 132 -5.18 -11.40 -1.97
CA GLN A 132 -4.52 -12.49 -2.67
C GLN A 132 -3.07 -12.69 -2.20
N HIS A 133 -2.35 -11.60 -1.96
CA HIS A 133 -0.98 -11.65 -1.47
C HIS A 133 -0.94 -12.21 -0.05
N ALA A 134 -1.81 -11.75 0.85
CA ALA A 134 -1.91 -12.26 2.22
C ALA A 134 -2.24 -13.76 2.24
N TYR A 135 -3.16 -14.21 1.38
CA TYR A 135 -3.47 -15.63 1.21
C TYR A 135 -2.25 -16.44 0.77
N THR A 136 -1.48 -15.92 -0.19
CA THR A 136 -0.27 -16.58 -0.70
C THR A 136 0.81 -16.69 0.39
N ILE A 137 1.05 -15.61 1.15
CA ILE A 137 1.99 -15.62 2.29
C ILE A 137 1.58 -16.69 3.30
N HIS A 138 0.29 -16.77 3.63
CA HIS A 138 -0.23 -17.76 4.55
C HIS A 138 -0.01 -19.20 4.05
N GLN A 139 -0.28 -19.48 2.77
CA GLN A 139 -0.02 -20.79 2.16
C GLN A 139 1.46 -21.19 2.22
N VAL A 140 2.36 -20.26 1.89
CA VAL A 140 3.81 -20.51 1.97
C VAL A 140 4.24 -20.77 3.42
N SER A 141 3.73 -20.01 4.38
CA SER A 141 4.01 -20.21 5.82
C SER A 141 3.57 -21.59 6.31
N GLN A 142 2.39 -22.06 5.88
CA GLN A 142 1.89 -23.41 6.20
C GLN A 142 2.77 -24.49 5.57
N ALA A 143 3.15 -24.34 4.30
CA ALA A 143 4.01 -25.30 3.61
C ALA A 143 5.39 -25.41 4.29
N LEU A 144 6.01 -24.28 4.65
CA LEU A 144 7.28 -24.25 5.38
C LEU A 144 7.18 -24.94 6.74
N SER A 145 6.07 -24.71 7.47
CA SER A 145 5.83 -25.36 8.76
C SER A 145 5.74 -26.88 8.63
N LYS A 146 5.06 -27.37 7.58
CA LYS A 146 4.98 -28.81 7.28
C LYS A 146 6.34 -29.40 6.93
N ILE A 147 7.12 -28.74 6.08
CA ILE A 147 8.48 -29.17 5.71
C ILE A 147 9.37 -29.27 6.96
N ASN A 148 9.30 -28.28 7.85
CA ASN A 148 10.08 -28.28 9.08
C ASN A 148 9.70 -29.47 10.00
N LEU A 149 8.40 -29.80 10.10
CA LEU A 149 7.94 -30.95 10.87
C LEU A 149 8.45 -32.27 10.28
N GLU A 150 8.38 -32.43 8.95
CA GLU A 150 8.90 -33.62 8.28
C GLU A 150 10.42 -33.75 8.45
N MET A 151 11.17 -32.66 8.35
CA MET A 151 12.62 -32.65 8.65
C MET A 151 12.92 -33.14 10.06
N GLN A 152 12.14 -32.72 11.07
CA GLN A 152 12.30 -33.19 12.45
C GLN A 152 11.96 -34.67 12.61
N ASN A 153 10.98 -35.19 11.85
CA ASN A 153 10.63 -36.61 11.84
C ASN A 153 11.74 -37.44 11.21
N VAL A 154 12.26 -37.01 10.05
CA VAL A 154 13.41 -37.66 9.38
C VAL A 154 14.63 -37.67 10.29
N ALA A 155 14.98 -36.54 10.92
CA ALA A 155 16.11 -36.46 11.85
C ALA A 155 15.96 -37.43 13.04
N ARG A 156 14.73 -37.57 13.58
CA ARG A 156 14.43 -38.55 14.64
C ARG A 156 14.60 -39.98 14.15
N LEU A 157 14.11 -40.32 12.96
CA LEU A 157 14.25 -41.65 12.37
C LEU A 157 15.72 -41.99 12.10
N THR A 158 16.50 -41.09 11.49
CA THR A 158 17.94 -41.30 11.24
C THR A 158 18.70 -41.54 12.55
N LYS A 159 18.39 -40.78 13.61
CA LYS A 159 18.99 -41.01 14.93
C LYS A 159 18.63 -42.38 15.50
N SER A 160 17.39 -42.84 15.32
CA SER A 160 16.96 -44.16 15.78
C SER A 160 17.64 -45.31 15.02
N MET A 161 17.90 -45.14 13.72
CA MET A 161 18.62 -46.11 12.90
C MET A 161 20.13 -46.13 13.20
N GLY A 162 20.72 -44.97 13.54
CA GLY A 162 22.14 -44.84 13.90
C GLY A 162 22.55 -45.48 15.24
N ILE A 163 21.60 -45.99 16.03
CA ILE A 163 21.87 -46.74 17.27
C ILE A 163 22.09 -48.24 16.98
N VAL A 164 21.87 -48.73 15.76
CA VAL A 164 22.02 -50.16 15.41
C VAL A 164 23.47 -50.57 15.08
N ASN A 165 24.44 -49.66 15.07
CA ASN A 165 25.86 -49.99 14.79
C ASN A 165 26.81 -49.88 16.00
N GLN A 166 26.32 -49.97 17.24
CA GLN A 166 27.19 -50.11 18.41
C GLN A 166 26.78 -51.30 19.29
N THR A 167 27.07 -52.51 18.83
CA THR A 167 27.47 -53.62 19.70
C THR A 167 28.54 -54.47 19.01
N GLU A 168 29.75 -54.35 19.54
CA GLU A 168 30.80 -55.37 19.63
C GLU A 168 31.57 -55.79 18.37
N SER A 169 32.73 -55.17 18.17
CA SER A 169 33.94 -55.92 17.85
C SER A 169 35.13 -55.31 18.58
N ALA A 170 35.47 -55.94 19.71
CA ALA A 170 36.73 -55.72 20.39
C ALA A 170 37.80 -56.62 19.75
N ALA A 171 38.86 -55.95 19.29
CA ALA A 171 40.28 -56.35 19.31
C ALA A 171 40.72 -57.65 18.62
N GLY A 172 41.62 -57.48 17.63
CA GLY A 172 42.50 -58.54 17.12
C GLY A 172 43.27 -58.18 15.86
N ASP A 173 44.28 -57.31 15.98
CA ASP A 173 45.43 -57.15 15.05
C ASP A 173 46.27 -58.47 15.04
N PRO A 174 47.22 -58.78 14.11
CA PRO A 174 47.85 -57.93 13.09
C PRO A 174 48.11 -58.60 11.71
N GLY A 175 48.53 -57.81 10.70
CA GLY A 175 49.04 -58.41 9.45
C GLY A 175 49.50 -57.41 8.38
N ALA A 176 50.82 -57.40 8.14
CA ALA A 176 51.56 -56.54 7.23
C ALA A 176 51.32 -56.76 5.71
N GLY A 177 51.69 -55.77 4.90
CA GLY A 177 52.33 -56.02 3.59
C GLY A 177 51.93 -55.10 2.43
N GLY A 178 52.89 -54.27 1.99
CA GLY A 178 53.06 -53.75 0.61
C GLY A 178 51.97 -52.82 0.06
N ASP A 179 52.13 -52.16 -1.07
CA ASP A 179 53.26 -51.53 -1.77
C ASP A 179 52.58 -50.65 -2.84
N GLU A 180 53.27 -49.58 -3.24
CA GLU A 180 53.18 -48.84 -4.52
C GLU A 180 51.83 -48.55 -5.23
N GLY A 181 51.63 -47.28 -5.62
CA GLY A 181 50.69 -46.98 -6.71
C GLY A 181 50.26 -45.52 -6.89
N SER A 182 51.09 -44.74 -7.60
CA SER A 182 50.83 -43.41 -8.16
C SER A 182 49.45 -43.21 -8.83
N GLY A 183 48.92 -41.98 -8.76
CA GLY A 183 47.76 -41.59 -9.58
C GLY A 183 47.30 -40.13 -9.40
N THR A 184 47.89 -39.24 -10.20
CA THR A 184 47.64 -37.80 -10.34
C THR A 184 46.25 -37.47 -10.91
N THR A 185 45.73 -36.26 -10.60
CA THR A 185 44.92 -35.27 -11.40
C THR A 185 43.77 -34.65 -10.57
N GLN A 186 43.78 -33.36 -10.22
CA GLN A 186 43.49 -32.10 -10.96
C GLN A 186 42.01 -31.84 -11.32
N GLY A 187 41.54 -30.62 -10.99
CA GLY A 187 40.35 -29.94 -11.57
C GLY A 187 39.33 -29.48 -10.51
N GLN A 188 39.44 -28.31 -9.87
CA GLN A 188 39.05 -26.94 -10.31
C GLN A 188 37.63 -26.77 -10.90
N ALA A 189 36.78 -26.01 -10.19
CA ALA A 189 35.84 -25.00 -10.72
C ALA A 189 35.35 -24.13 -9.54
N ALA A 190 35.91 -22.93 -9.33
CA ALA A 190 35.53 -21.66 -9.94
C ALA A 190 34.17 -21.13 -9.45
N ASN A 191 34.24 -20.38 -8.35
CA ASN A 191 33.18 -19.50 -7.83
C ASN A 191 33.22 -18.19 -8.64
N SER A 192 32.14 -17.86 -9.34
CA SER A 192 31.97 -16.57 -10.03
C SER A 192 30.83 -15.78 -9.38
N SER A 193 31.19 -14.85 -8.49
CA SER A 193 30.33 -13.75 -8.09
C SER A 193 30.52 -12.59 -9.07
N ARG A 194 29.44 -12.22 -9.75
CA ARG A 194 29.24 -10.94 -10.43
C ARG A 194 28.81 -9.87 -9.42
N ASN A 195 29.45 -8.69 -9.49
CA ASN A 195 28.88 -7.34 -9.62
C ASN A 195 29.89 -6.28 -9.15
N PRO A 196 29.79 -5.00 -9.52
CA PRO A 196 28.64 -4.29 -10.14
C PRO A 196 28.73 -4.04 -11.65
#